data_AF-A0A8X7VJW8-F1
#
_entry.id   AF-A0A8X7VJW8-F1
#
_cell.length_a   1.000
_cell.length_b   1.000
_cell.length_c   1.000
_cell.angle_alpha   90.00
_cell.angle_beta   90.00
_cell.angle_gamma   90.00
#
_symmetry.space_group_name_H-M   'P 1'
#
loop_
_entity.id
_entity.type
_entity.pdbx_description
1 polymer ?
#
loop_
_entity_poly.entity_id
_entity_poly.type
_entity_poly.pdbx_seq_one_letter_code
_entity_poly.pdbx_strand_id
1 'polypeptide(L)'
;MNSENNHSLLESLTPFLLGDILSRVGSSSVEDLRPCLLVSKTISAAVEDNRVFQNLNLRPLARNPLLTFFQARNRLQRCLDGDNPVAHFIEGIKQYFVFDDMDLGLFHLKKSAEGKYDSGTYLYAMLLLCTGNFAEGLTVLSSLDWEESKLRADRAWKDVKRSMRFVFGIMKDEYIENLKNNRPPLSCHRNDINNRCGRCFPYKQMRRFLAFIR
;
A
#
# COMPACT_ATOMS: atom_id res chain seq x y z
N MET A 1 8.94 37.24 41.18
CA MET A 1 7.89 36.23 40.94
C MET A 1 8.39 35.31 39.84
N ASN A 2 8.95 34.16 40.22
CA ASN A 2 9.39 33.15 39.26
C ASN A 2 8.12 32.45 38.75
N SER A 3 7.79 32.61 37.47
CA SER A 3 6.82 31.72 36.83
C SER A 3 7.51 30.38 36.64
N GLU A 4 7.32 29.44 37.57
CA GLU A 4 7.60 28.05 37.28
C GLU A 4 6.72 27.65 36.09
N ASN A 5 7.36 27.48 34.93
CA ASN A 5 6.73 26.92 33.74
C ASN A 5 6.30 25.49 34.09
N ASN A 6 5.06 25.34 34.56
CA ASN A 6 4.41 24.05 34.76
C ASN A 6 4.09 23.44 33.38
N HIS A 7 5.14 23.04 32.65
CA HIS A 7 4.97 22.14 31.52
C HIS A 7 4.40 20.83 32.05
N SER A 8 3.36 20.32 31.39
CA SER A 8 2.86 18.98 31.71
C SER A 8 4.01 17.97 31.59
N LEU A 9 3.95 16.86 32.34
CA LEU A 9 4.93 15.78 32.25
C LEU A 9 5.12 15.25 30.82
N LEU A 10 4.12 15.43 29.95
CA LEU A 10 4.19 15.09 28.54
C LEU A 10 5.04 16.10 27.76
N GLU A 11 4.86 17.40 28.01
CA GLU A 11 5.61 18.46 27.32
C GLU A 11 7.07 18.59 27.76
N SER A 12 7.44 18.01 28.90
CA SER A 12 8.84 17.92 29.34
C SER A 12 9.61 16.77 28.68
N LEU A 13 8.93 15.89 27.94
CA LEU A 13 9.59 14.82 27.17
C LEU A 13 10.41 15.40 26.04
N THR A 14 11.43 14.65 25.61
CA THR A 14 12.23 15.02 24.45
C THR A 14 11.37 15.01 23.18
N PRO A 15 11.66 15.88 22.19
CA PRO A 15 10.96 15.88 20.90
C PRO A 15 10.93 14.50 20.24
N PHE A 16 12.01 13.73 20.40
CA PHE A 16 12.10 12.36 19.92
C PHE A 16 11.04 11.43 20.55
N LEU A 17 10.87 11.46 21.88
CA LEU A 17 9.89 10.62 22.56
C LEU A 17 8.46 11.08 22.28
N LEU A 18 8.21 12.39 22.22
CA LEU A 18 6.92 12.94 21.83
C LEU A 18 6.50 12.48 20.42
N GLY A 19 7.40 12.61 19.44
CA GLY A 19 7.16 12.14 18.08
C GLY A 19 6.90 10.63 18.01
N ASP A 20 7.60 9.81 18.81
CA ASP A 20 7.35 8.36 18.86
C ASP A 20 5.96 8.03 19.42
N ILE A 21 5.56 8.68 20.52
CA ILE A 21 4.24 8.52 21.12
C ILE A 21 3.16 8.92 20.11
N LEU A 22 3.27 10.11 19.51
CA LEU A 22 2.29 10.62 18.55
C LEU A 22 2.24 9.76 17.28
N SER A 23 3.36 9.19 16.86
CA SER A 23 3.42 8.22 15.77
C SER A 23 2.59 6.97 16.06
N ARG A 24 2.67 6.43 17.29
CA ARG A 24 1.84 5.29 17.72
C ARG A 24 0.36 5.66 17.82
N VAL A 25 0.05 6.88 18.29
CA VAL A 25 -1.32 7.40 18.30
C VAL A 25 -1.86 7.45 16.86
N GLY A 26 -1.13 8.06 15.93
CA GLY A 26 -1.52 8.15 14.51
C GLY A 26 -1.66 6.82 13.79
N SER A 27 -0.84 5.83 14.16
CA SER A 27 -0.93 4.45 13.68
C SER A 27 -2.20 3.75 14.17
N SER A 28 -2.68 4.12 15.36
CA SER A 28 -3.90 3.56 15.94
C SER A 28 -5.14 4.26 15.38
N SER A 29 -5.14 5.59 15.37
CA SER A 29 -6.27 6.44 14.99
C SER A 29 -5.78 7.79 14.47
N VAL A 30 -6.19 8.16 13.25
CA VAL A 30 -5.83 9.46 12.67
C VAL A 30 -6.66 10.58 13.28
N GLU A 31 -7.86 10.24 13.74
CA GLU A 31 -8.81 11.12 14.40
C GLU A 31 -8.25 11.62 15.74
N ASP A 32 -7.51 10.77 16.46
CA ASP A 32 -6.93 11.08 17.77
C ASP A 32 -5.72 12.02 17.68
N LEU A 33 -5.09 12.14 16.50
CA LEU A 33 -4.01 13.10 16.27
C LEU A 33 -4.50 14.54 16.08
N ARG A 34 -5.74 14.74 15.62
CA ARG A 34 -6.25 16.10 15.33
C ARG A 34 -6.30 16.97 16.59
N PRO A 35 -6.83 16.50 17.74
CA PRO A 35 -6.79 17.28 18.97
C PRO A 35 -5.37 17.67 19.38
N CYS A 36 -4.35 16.84 19.16
CA CYS A 36 -2.95 17.10 19.53
C CYS A 36 -2.39 18.38 18.89
N LEU A 37 -2.84 18.73 17.68
CA LEU A 37 -2.43 19.97 17.00
C LEU A 37 -2.88 21.25 17.72
N LEU A 38 -3.90 21.15 18.59
CA LEU A 38 -4.54 22.27 19.26
C LEU A 38 -4.13 22.40 20.74
N VAL A 39 -3.43 21.41 21.31
CA VAL A 39 -3.12 21.39 22.75
C VAL A 39 -2.06 22.43 23.10
N SER A 40 -0.91 22.40 22.42
CA SER A 40 0.19 23.34 22.67
C SER A 40 1.17 23.39 21.50
N LYS A 41 2.03 24.42 21.49
CA LYS A 41 3.08 24.58 20.46
C LYS A 41 4.05 23.40 20.43
N THR A 42 4.43 22.88 21.59
CA THR A 42 5.36 21.74 21.72
C THR A 42 4.76 20.47 21.14
N ILE A 43 3.51 20.16 21.49
CA ILE A 43 2.82 18.96 20.97
C ILE A 43 2.53 19.12 19.48
N SER A 44 2.06 20.29 19.06
CA SER A 44 1.79 20.59 17.65
C SER A 44 3.07 20.42 16.80
N ALA A 45 4.21 20.95 17.25
CA ALA A 45 5.50 20.73 16.58
C ALA A 45 5.92 19.26 16.55
N ALA A 46 5.61 18.48 17.60
CA ALA A 46 5.91 17.05 17.62
C ALA A 46 5.01 16.21 16.70
N VAL A 47 3.78 16.65 16.41
CA VAL A 47 2.92 16.04 15.39
C VAL A 47 3.54 16.17 13.99
N GLU A 48 4.32 17.21 13.77
CA GLU A 48 4.98 17.47 12.48
C GLU A 48 6.19 16.56 12.22
N ASP A 49 6.57 15.69 13.17
CA ASP A 49 7.64 14.71 13.02
C ASP A 49 7.34 13.70 11.90
N ASN A 50 8.32 13.45 11.03
CA ASN A 50 8.17 12.55 9.87
C ASN A 50 7.69 11.14 10.25
N ARG A 51 8.06 10.62 11.43
CA ARG A 51 7.62 9.29 11.91
C ARG A 51 6.11 9.22 12.09
N VAL A 52 5.46 10.34 12.42
CA VAL A 52 4.00 10.44 12.55
C VAL A 52 3.34 10.19 11.21
N PHE A 53 3.84 10.82 10.14
CA PHE A 53 3.30 10.64 8.78
C PHE A 53 3.64 9.28 8.20
N GLN A 54 4.85 8.77 8.47
CA GLN A 54 5.28 7.43 8.10
C GLN A 54 4.34 6.35 8.64
N ASN A 55 3.90 6.49 9.89
CA ASN A 55 3.07 5.48 10.57
C ASN A 55 1.57 5.80 10.57
N LEU A 56 1.16 6.92 9.97
CA LEU A 56 -0.23 7.35 9.96
C LEU A 56 -1.15 6.29 9.34
N ASN A 57 -2.26 5.98 10.01
CA ASN A 57 -3.19 4.95 9.55
C ASN A 57 -4.04 5.42 8.36
N LEU A 58 -3.59 5.10 7.15
CA LEU A 58 -4.32 5.42 5.91
C LEU A 58 -5.18 4.27 5.38
N ARG A 59 -5.35 3.16 6.13
CA ARG A 59 -6.13 2.00 5.68
C ARG A 59 -7.57 2.35 5.27
N PRO A 60 -8.29 3.29 5.92
CA PRO A 60 -9.61 3.71 5.46
C PRO A 60 -9.58 4.34 4.07
N LEU A 61 -8.57 5.16 3.77
CA LEU A 61 -8.40 5.82 2.46
C LEU A 61 -7.98 4.82 1.37
N ALA A 62 -7.19 3.82 1.72
CA ALA A 62 -6.76 2.78 0.78
C ALA A 62 -7.92 1.99 0.19
N ARG A 63 -9.07 1.90 0.89
CA ARG A 63 -10.28 1.22 0.38
C ARG A 63 -10.89 1.91 -0.84
N ASN A 64 -10.69 3.22 -0.99
CA ASN A 64 -11.12 3.97 -2.15
C ASN A 64 -10.10 5.09 -2.45
N PRO A 65 -8.97 4.75 -3.10
CA PRO A 65 -7.88 5.67 -3.41
C PRO A 65 -8.36 6.92 -4.16
N LEU A 66 -9.40 6.83 -4.99
CA LEU A 66 -9.90 7.95 -5.77
C LEU A 66 -10.56 9.05 -4.92
N LEU A 67 -11.06 8.73 -3.72
CA LEU A 67 -11.54 9.77 -2.80
C LEU A 67 -10.43 10.75 -2.41
N THR A 68 -9.16 10.33 -2.50
CA THR A 68 -8.02 11.17 -2.14
C THR A 68 -7.76 12.31 -3.14
N PHE A 69 -8.33 12.26 -4.35
CA PHE A 69 -8.27 13.38 -5.29
C PHE A 69 -8.98 14.63 -4.76
N PHE A 70 -10.12 14.41 -4.09
CA PHE A 70 -10.97 15.49 -3.59
C PHE A 70 -10.77 15.73 -2.10
N GLN A 71 -10.26 14.73 -1.37
CA GLN A 71 -10.16 14.75 0.08
C GLN A 71 -8.73 14.41 0.51
N ALA A 72 -8.19 15.12 1.50
CA ALA A 72 -6.92 14.76 2.14
C ALA A 72 -5.64 14.81 1.27
N ARG A 73 -5.62 15.53 0.13
CA ARG A 73 -4.42 15.69 -0.72
C ARG A 73 -3.18 16.15 0.06
N ASN A 74 -3.27 17.22 0.83
CA ASN A 74 -2.13 17.76 1.59
C ASN A 74 -1.62 16.76 2.63
N ARG A 75 -2.52 16.03 3.29
CA ARG A 75 -2.15 15.00 4.27
C ARG A 75 -1.46 13.81 3.59
N LEU A 76 -1.98 13.38 2.45
CA LEU A 76 -1.38 12.27 1.68
C LEU A 76 0.03 12.64 1.20
N GLN A 77 0.26 13.88 0.75
CA GLN A 77 1.58 14.35 0.36
C GLN A 77 2.60 14.20 1.50
N ARG A 78 2.25 14.65 2.70
CA ARG A 78 3.14 14.50 3.87
C ARG A 78 3.42 13.04 4.21
N CYS A 79 2.45 12.15 4.04
CA CYS A 79 2.65 10.72 4.20
C CYS A 79 3.56 10.13 3.12
N LEU A 80 3.52 10.63 1.88
CA LEU A 80 4.48 10.25 0.83
C LEU A 80 5.89 10.73 1.18
N ASP A 81 6.03 11.97 1.66
CA ASP A 81 7.32 12.52 2.08
C ASP A 81 7.91 11.75 3.28
N GLY A 82 7.05 11.17 4.12
CA GLY A 82 7.41 10.27 5.22
C GLY A 82 7.56 8.79 4.83
N ASP A 83 7.55 8.43 3.54
CA ASP A 83 7.68 7.05 3.02
C ASP A 83 6.61 6.08 3.58
N ASN A 84 5.39 6.57 3.81
CA ASN A 84 4.27 5.76 4.32
C ASN A 84 3.86 4.71 3.26
N PRO A 85 3.90 3.40 3.59
CA PRO A 85 3.65 2.34 2.62
C PRO A 85 2.23 2.36 2.02
N VAL A 86 1.24 2.80 2.80
CA VAL A 86 -0.16 2.87 2.37
C VAL A 86 -0.40 4.12 1.51
N ALA A 87 0.29 5.23 1.79
CA ALA A 87 0.25 6.41 0.93
C ALA A 87 0.82 6.09 -0.46
N HIS A 88 1.95 5.39 -0.49
CA HIS A 88 2.56 4.91 -1.73
C HIS A 88 1.65 3.93 -2.50
N PHE A 89 0.92 3.05 -1.81
CA PHE A 89 -0.08 2.22 -2.47
C PHE A 89 -1.18 3.03 -3.17
N ILE A 90 -1.73 4.02 -2.47
CA ILE A 90 -2.79 4.90 -2.99
C ILE A 90 -2.27 5.68 -4.20
N GLU A 91 -1.09 6.27 -4.09
CA GLU A 91 -0.49 7.05 -5.17
C GLU A 91 -0.13 6.18 -6.38
N GLY A 92 0.40 4.97 -6.13
CA GLY A 92 0.69 4.00 -7.17
C GLY A 92 -0.54 3.61 -7.99
N ILE A 93 -1.70 3.42 -7.34
CA ILE A 93 -2.96 3.17 -8.06
C ILE A 93 -3.35 4.36 -8.94
N LYS A 94 -3.24 5.59 -8.42
CA LYS A 94 -3.62 6.80 -9.16
C LYS A 94 -2.73 6.99 -10.39
N GLN A 95 -1.42 6.96 -10.19
CA GLN A 95 -0.44 7.17 -11.26
C GLN A 95 -0.58 6.09 -12.34
N TYR A 96 -0.59 4.82 -11.93
CA TYR A 96 -0.61 3.72 -12.88
C TYR A 96 -1.93 3.60 -13.66
N PHE A 97 -3.08 3.70 -12.99
CA PHE A 97 -4.38 3.37 -13.61
C PHE A 97 -5.24 4.58 -13.97
N VAL A 98 -5.02 5.74 -13.37
CA VAL A 98 -5.82 6.95 -13.65
C VAL A 98 -5.07 7.91 -14.57
N PHE A 99 -3.78 8.10 -14.31
CA PHE A 99 -2.94 9.00 -15.09
C PHE A 99 -2.16 8.29 -16.22
N ASP A 100 -2.17 6.96 -16.24
CA ASP A 100 -1.40 6.12 -17.18
C ASP A 100 0.13 6.40 -17.13
N ASP A 101 0.61 6.96 -16.01
CA ASP A 101 2.03 7.10 -15.70
C ASP A 101 2.51 5.81 -15.04
N MET A 102 2.89 4.85 -15.89
CA MET A 102 3.28 3.51 -15.46
C MET A 102 4.55 3.50 -14.61
N ASP A 103 5.55 4.30 -14.98
CA ASP A 103 6.84 4.31 -14.30
C ASP A 103 6.70 4.88 -12.89
N LEU A 104 6.00 6.01 -12.74
CA LEU A 104 5.74 6.60 -11.44
C LEU A 104 4.78 5.73 -10.60
N GLY A 105 3.80 5.10 -11.25
CA GLY A 105 2.91 4.12 -10.63
C GLY A 105 3.67 2.94 -10.04
N LEU A 106 4.56 2.32 -10.82
CA LEU A 106 5.40 1.21 -10.39
C LEU A 106 6.39 1.63 -9.30
N PHE A 107 6.98 2.82 -9.40
CA PHE A 107 7.86 3.38 -8.37
C PHE A 107 7.15 3.43 -7.00
N HIS A 108 5.94 3.98 -6.96
CA HIS A 108 5.18 4.04 -5.71
C HIS A 108 4.72 2.67 -5.23
N LEU A 109 4.30 1.77 -6.12
CA LEU A 109 3.92 0.41 -5.71
C LEU A 109 5.13 -0.39 -5.17
N LYS A 110 6.32 -0.18 -5.72
CA LYS A 110 7.57 -0.73 -5.17
C LYS A 110 7.84 -0.21 -3.76
N LYS A 111 7.75 1.10 -3.53
CA LYS A 111 7.86 1.71 -2.20
C LYS A 111 6.87 1.12 -1.19
N SER A 112 5.64 0.90 -1.63
CA SER A 112 4.62 0.23 -0.81
C SER A 112 5.01 -1.21 -0.44
N ALA A 113 5.59 -1.95 -1.40
CA ALA A 113 6.05 -3.31 -1.19
C ALA A 113 7.27 -3.38 -0.25
N GLU A 114 8.24 -2.47 -0.40
CA GLU A 114 9.39 -2.32 0.51
C GLU A 114 8.94 -2.02 1.95
N GLY A 115 7.89 -1.21 2.09
CA GLY A 115 7.18 -0.94 3.33
C GLY A 115 6.32 -2.10 3.87
N LYS A 116 6.39 -3.29 3.25
CA LYS A 116 5.67 -4.52 3.64
C LYS A 116 4.15 -4.36 3.71
N TYR A 117 3.57 -3.47 2.91
CA TYR A 117 2.12 -3.38 2.82
C TYR A 117 1.57 -4.41 1.82
N ASP A 118 0.99 -5.50 2.35
CA ASP A 118 0.56 -6.67 1.57
C ASP A 118 -0.23 -6.36 0.28
N SER A 119 -1.12 -5.36 0.30
CA SER A 119 -1.89 -4.97 -0.90
C SER A 119 -1.01 -4.30 -1.95
N GLY A 120 -0.04 -3.47 -1.54
CA GLY A 120 0.96 -2.89 -2.42
C GLY A 120 1.92 -3.94 -2.96
N THR A 121 2.42 -4.82 -2.10
CA THR A 121 3.25 -5.98 -2.50
C THR A 121 2.55 -6.83 -3.55
N TYR A 122 1.28 -7.19 -3.31
CA TYR A 122 0.51 -8.01 -4.25
C TYR A 122 0.30 -7.28 -5.59
N LEU A 123 -0.12 -6.02 -5.57
CA LEU A 123 -0.40 -5.27 -6.80
C LEU A 123 0.88 -5.03 -7.61
N TYR A 124 1.99 -4.66 -6.95
CA TYR A 124 3.30 -4.51 -7.58
C TYR A 124 3.72 -5.82 -8.27
N ALA A 125 3.63 -6.95 -7.55
CA ALA A 125 3.96 -8.26 -8.11
C ALA A 125 3.09 -8.60 -9.33
N MET A 126 1.76 -8.35 -9.27
CA MET A 126 0.87 -8.64 -10.41
C MET A 126 1.25 -7.83 -11.65
N LEU A 127 1.58 -6.55 -11.47
CA LEU A 127 2.00 -5.71 -12.59
C LEU A 127 3.32 -6.21 -13.18
N LEU A 128 4.35 -6.47 -12.37
CA LEU A 128 5.62 -7.04 -12.84
C LEU A 128 5.45 -8.35 -13.61
N LEU A 129 4.62 -9.26 -13.08
CA LEU A 129 4.32 -10.54 -13.76
C LEU A 129 3.62 -10.32 -15.11
N CYS A 130 2.75 -9.31 -15.22
CA CYS A 130 2.00 -9.02 -16.44
C CYS A 130 2.79 -8.16 -17.45
N THR A 131 3.77 -7.36 -17.03
CA THR A 131 4.62 -6.53 -17.90
C THR A 131 5.91 -7.23 -18.34
N GLY A 132 6.13 -8.47 -17.91
CA GLY A 132 7.25 -9.31 -18.40
C GLY A 132 8.45 -9.40 -17.45
N ASN A 133 8.43 -8.66 -16.33
CA ASN A 133 9.42 -8.77 -15.25
C ASN A 133 9.13 -9.97 -14.34
N PHE A 134 9.05 -11.16 -14.93
CA PHE A 134 8.49 -12.34 -14.26
C PHE A 134 9.31 -12.79 -13.04
N ALA A 135 10.64 -12.78 -13.13
CA ALA A 135 11.52 -13.19 -12.04
C ALA A 135 11.35 -12.28 -10.80
N GLU A 136 11.40 -10.95 -11.00
CA GLU A 136 11.18 -9.99 -9.92
C GLU A 136 9.75 -10.09 -9.37
N GLY A 137 8.75 -10.17 -10.25
CA GLY A 137 7.35 -10.31 -9.85
C GLY A 137 7.10 -11.56 -9.00
N LEU A 138 7.77 -12.68 -9.32
CA LEU A 138 7.70 -13.90 -8.51
C LEU A 138 8.39 -13.72 -7.15
N THR A 139 9.56 -13.10 -7.10
CA THR A 139 10.27 -12.79 -5.85
C THR A 139 9.40 -11.92 -4.93
N VAL A 140 8.80 -10.86 -5.45
CA VAL A 140 7.90 -9.97 -4.69
C VAL A 140 6.65 -10.73 -4.25
N LEU A 141 6.04 -11.53 -5.12
CA LEU A 141 4.87 -12.33 -4.74
C LEU A 141 5.21 -13.29 -3.60
N SER A 142 6.36 -13.96 -3.67
CA SER A 142 6.85 -14.91 -2.65
C SER A 142 7.11 -14.29 -1.28
N SER A 143 7.31 -12.98 -1.18
CA SER A 143 7.39 -12.31 0.14
C SER A 143 6.05 -12.25 0.90
N LEU A 144 4.97 -12.76 0.30
CA LEU A 144 3.67 -13.00 0.94
C LEU A 144 3.51 -14.44 1.44
N ASP A 145 4.58 -15.25 1.41
CA ASP A 145 4.66 -16.61 1.97
C ASP A 145 3.58 -17.56 1.43
N TRP A 146 3.20 -17.36 0.16
CA TRP A 146 2.07 -18.05 -0.47
C TRP A 146 2.32 -19.55 -0.70
N GLU A 147 3.59 -19.96 -0.72
CA GLU A 147 4.01 -21.37 -0.83
C GLU A 147 3.61 -22.16 0.42
N GLU A 148 3.74 -21.55 1.60
CA GLU A 148 3.27 -22.11 2.87
C GLU A 148 1.75 -21.93 3.01
N SER A 149 1.25 -20.71 2.75
CA SER A 149 -0.16 -20.39 2.89
C SER A 149 -0.62 -19.29 1.93
N LYS A 150 -1.55 -19.66 1.05
CA LYS A 150 -2.17 -18.75 0.07
C LYS A 150 -3.05 -17.67 0.71
N LEU A 151 -3.34 -17.77 2.02
CA LEU A 151 -4.28 -16.90 2.71
C LEU A 151 -3.85 -15.43 2.71
N ARG A 152 -2.54 -15.15 2.87
CA ARG A 152 -2.02 -13.77 2.91
C ARG A 152 -2.18 -13.10 1.54
N ALA A 153 -1.73 -13.77 0.48
CA ALA A 153 -1.93 -13.32 -0.90
C ALA A 153 -3.41 -13.21 -1.29
N ASP A 154 -4.27 -14.13 -0.84
CA ASP A 154 -5.71 -14.05 -1.10
C ASP A 154 -6.39 -12.87 -0.39
N ARG A 155 -5.96 -12.53 0.83
CA ARG A 155 -6.42 -11.34 1.55
C ARG A 155 -5.97 -10.07 0.85
N ALA A 156 -4.69 -9.99 0.48
CA ALA A 156 -4.14 -8.88 -0.29
C ALA A 156 -4.92 -8.67 -1.60
N TRP A 157 -5.21 -9.75 -2.33
CA TRP A 157 -6.02 -9.68 -3.53
C TRP A 157 -7.44 -9.14 -3.28
N LYS A 158 -8.12 -9.59 -2.21
CA LYS A 158 -9.45 -9.07 -1.85
C LYS A 158 -9.40 -7.57 -1.56
N ASP A 159 -8.35 -7.10 -0.91
CA ASP A 159 -8.18 -5.68 -0.55
C ASP A 159 -7.84 -4.83 -1.78
N VAL A 160 -6.97 -5.30 -2.68
CA VAL A 160 -6.67 -4.67 -3.98
C VAL A 160 -7.95 -4.52 -4.81
N LYS A 161 -8.76 -5.57 -4.93
CA LYS A 161 -10.05 -5.49 -5.63
C LYS A 161 -10.99 -4.42 -5.06
N ARG A 162 -11.05 -4.29 -3.73
CA ARG A 162 -11.87 -3.24 -3.09
C ARG A 162 -11.32 -1.86 -3.44
N SER A 163 -10.01 -1.68 -3.35
CA SER A 163 -9.32 -0.43 -3.64
C SER A 163 -9.52 0.01 -5.10
N MET A 164 -9.48 -0.93 -6.03
CA MET A 164 -9.60 -0.68 -7.46
C MET A 164 -11.05 -0.70 -7.98
N ARG A 165 -12.07 -0.79 -7.11
CA ARG A 165 -13.48 -0.96 -7.51
C ARG A 165 -13.99 0.11 -8.50
N PHE A 166 -13.50 1.33 -8.37
CA PHE A 166 -13.92 2.48 -9.18
C PHE A 166 -12.84 2.94 -10.17
N VAL A 167 -11.78 2.15 -10.32
CA VAL A 167 -10.65 2.43 -11.21
C VAL A 167 -10.87 1.64 -12.49
N PHE A 168 -10.88 2.34 -13.63
CA PHE A 168 -10.94 1.68 -14.93
C PHE A 168 -9.54 1.22 -15.33
N GLY A 169 -9.32 -0.09 -15.38
CA GLY A 169 -8.07 -0.65 -15.87
C GLY A 169 -8.04 -0.65 -17.40
N ILE A 170 -6.94 -0.19 -18.00
CA ILE A 170 -6.70 -0.39 -19.43
C ILE A 170 -5.96 -1.71 -19.60
N MET A 171 -6.58 -2.67 -20.28
CA MET A 171 -5.94 -3.91 -20.69
C MET A 171 -4.84 -3.60 -21.71
N LYS A 172 -3.61 -4.02 -21.44
CA LYS A 172 -2.46 -3.86 -22.34
C LYS A 172 -2.14 -5.19 -23.03
N ASP A 173 -1.66 -5.15 -24.28
CA ASP A 173 -1.35 -6.34 -25.07
C ASP A 173 -0.27 -7.22 -24.40
N GLU A 174 0.73 -6.58 -23.80
CA GLU A 174 1.80 -7.23 -23.05
C GLU A 174 1.26 -8.10 -21.90
N TYR A 175 0.15 -7.70 -21.26
CA TYR A 175 -0.46 -8.50 -20.19
C TYR A 175 -0.95 -9.84 -20.71
N ILE A 176 -1.58 -9.82 -21.89
CA ILE A 176 -2.13 -11.01 -22.55
C ILE A 176 -0.98 -11.89 -23.05
N GLU A 177 0.05 -11.28 -23.63
CA GLU A 177 1.23 -11.99 -24.11
C GLU A 177 1.97 -12.69 -22.96
N ASN A 178 2.29 -11.96 -21.89
CA ASN A 178 2.98 -12.52 -20.73
C ASN A 178 2.15 -13.59 -20.03
N LEU A 179 0.82 -13.45 -19.99
CA LEU A 179 -0.04 -14.53 -19.50
C LEU A 179 0.07 -15.79 -20.35
N LYS A 180 0.11 -15.67 -21.68
CA LYS A 180 0.27 -16.82 -22.59
C LYS A 180 1.63 -17.49 -22.43
N ASN A 181 2.69 -16.69 -22.32
CA ASN A 181 4.07 -17.16 -22.21
C ASN A 181 4.32 -17.91 -20.89
N ASN A 182 3.64 -17.52 -19.82
CA ASN A 182 3.79 -18.11 -18.48
C ASN A 182 2.74 -19.18 -18.15
N ARG A 183 2.20 -19.87 -19.17
CA ARG A 183 1.21 -20.94 -18.97
C ARG A 183 1.82 -22.14 -18.22
N PRO A 184 1.23 -22.58 -17.09
CA PRO A 184 1.75 -23.72 -16.34
C PRO A 184 1.49 -25.04 -17.09
N PRO A 185 2.15 -26.14 -16.73
CA PRO A 185 1.88 -27.46 -17.30
C PRO A 185 0.40 -27.88 -17.22
N LEU A 186 -0.05 -28.77 -18.11
CA LEU A 186 -1.44 -29.26 -18.12
C LEU A 186 -1.84 -29.96 -16.82
N SER A 187 -0.88 -30.58 -16.14
CA SER A 187 -1.06 -31.26 -14.85
C SER A 187 -1.49 -30.33 -13.70
N CYS A 188 -1.46 -29.01 -13.90
CA CYS A 188 -1.79 -28.04 -12.86
C CYS A 188 -3.27 -27.62 -12.83
N HIS A 189 -4.16 -28.42 -13.41
CA HIS A 189 -5.61 -28.15 -13.52
C HIS A 189 -5.88 -26.69 -13.94
N ARG A 190 -5.42 -26.31 -15.14
CA ARG A 190 -5.38 -24.89 -15.59
C ARG A 190 -6.70 -24.14 -15.43
N ASN A 191 -7.83 -24.82 -15.57
CA ASN A 191 -9.17 -24.24 -15.55
C ASN A 191 -9.81 -24.22 -14.15
N ASP A 192 -9.29 -24.99 -13.20
CA ASP A 192 -9.73 -24.95 -11.81
C ASP A 192 -8.98 -23.84 -11.07
N ILE A 193 -9.61 -22.67 -10.90
CA ILE A 193 -8.95 -21.52 -10.27
C ILE A 193 -8.74 -21.70 -8.75
N ASN A 194 -9.44 -22.66 -8.13
CA ASN A 194 -9.39 -22.90 -6.69
C ASN A 194 -8.25 -23.89 -6.36
N ASN A 195 -8.05 -24.91 -7.20
CA ASN A 195 -6.94 -25.85 -7.05
C ASN A 195 -5.62 -25.25 -7.54
N ARG A 196 -4.87 -24.63 -6.64
CA ARG A 196 -3.61 -23.92 -6.95
C ARG A 196 -2.44 -24.69 -6.36
N CYS A 197 -1.54 -25.24 -7.18
CA CYS A 197 -0.26 -25.77 -6.70
C CYS A 197 0.83 -24.68 -6.77
N GLY A 198 2.01 -24.97 -6.20
CA GLY A 198 3.20 -24.11 -6.27
C GLY A 198 3.44 -23.53 -7.67
N ARG A 199 3.45 -24.41 -8.67
CA ARG A 199 3.84 -24.07 -10.05
C ARG A 199 2.82 -23.19 -10.78
N CYS A 200 1.53 -23.30 -10.46
CA CYS A 200 0.47 -22.58 -11.20
C CYS A 200 -0.12 -21.41 -10.43
N PHE A 201 0.27 -21.22 -9.17
CA PHE A 201 -0.25 -20.15 -8.34
C PHE A 201 0.02 -18.77 -8.96
N PRO A 202 1.25 -18.38 -9.35
CA PRO A 202 1.50 -17.06 -9.95
C PRO A 202 0.66 -16.81 -11.20
N TYR A 203 0.64 -17.78 -12.13
CA TYR A 203 -0.20 -17.72 -13.33
C TYR A 203 -1.70 -17.56 -13.00
N LYS A 204 -2.22 -18.31 -12.02
CA LYS A 204 -3.63 -18.20 -11.63
C LYS A 204 -3.92 -16.86 -10.95
N GLN A 205 -2.97 -16.26 -10.24
CA GLN A 205 -3.11 -14.91 -9.71
C GLN A 205 -3.12 -13.85 -10.84
N MET A 206 -2.22 -13.96 -11.83
CA MET A 206 -2.26 -13.12 -13.03
C MET A 206 -3.62 -13.22 -13.72
N ARG A 207 -4.15 -14.43 -13.94
CA ARG A 207 -5.48 -14.63 -14.53
C ARG A 207 -6.59 -13.94 -13.75
N ARG A 208 -6.57 -14.03 -12.41
CA ARG A 208 -7.58 -13.37 -11.55
C ARG A 208 -7.49 -11.86 -11.65
N PHE A 209 -6.27 -11.34 -11.69
CA PHE A 209 -6.01 -9.92 -11.83
C PHE A 209 -6.50 -9.39 -13.19
N LEU A 210 -6.08 -10.03 -14.29
CA LEU A 210 -6.45 -9.64 -15.65
C LEU A 210 -7.96 -9.80 -15.92
N ALA A 211 -8.61 -10.80 -15.32
CA ALA A 211 -10.06 -10.96 -15.43
C ALA A 211 -10.85 -9.89 -14.65
N PHE A 212 -10.22 -9.19 -13.71
CA PHE A 212 -10.85 -8.13 -12.93
C PHE A 212 -10.67 -6.74 -13.54
N ILE A 213 -9.51 -6.47 -14.16
CA ILE A 213 -9.24 -5.19 -14.83
C ILE A 213 -9.81 -5.11 -16.25
N ARG A 214 -10.32 -6.22 -16.79
CA ARG A 214 -11.06 -6.30 -18.05
C ARG A 214 -12.50 -5.83 -17.88
#